data_AF-A0A0C3B4S5-F1
#
_entry.id   AF-A0A0C3B4S5-F1
#
_cell.length_a   1.000
_cell.length_b   1.000
_cell.length_c   1.000
_cell.angle_alpha   90.00
_cell.angle_beta   90.00
_cell.angle_gamma   90.00
#
_symmetry.space_group_name_H-M   'P 1'
#
loop_
_entity.id
_entity.type
_entity.pdbx_description
1 polymer ?
#
loop_
_entity_poly.entity_id
_entity_poly.type
_entity_poly.pdbx_seq_one_letter_code
_entity_poly.pdbx_strand_id
1 'polypeptide(L)'
;MHLCLQITEILTKIFSPYDDDKESIKTLYFLALVCKIFHEPARDALWRFQRSFVTLVKMFPEDVWVEREDPVVELLSLVPVKSTASLTRVSNETVRQSHM
;
A
#
# COMPACT_ATOMS: atom_id res chain seq x y z
N MET A 1 23.18 -28.29 0.74
CA MET A 1 23.24 -26.81 0.72
C MET A 1 24.58 -26.40 1.27
N HIS A 2 25.34 -25.56 0.56
CA HIS A 2 26.67 -25.10 0.97
C HIS A 2 26.59 -24.31 2.29
N LEU A 3 27.61 -24.42 3.16
CA LEU A 3 27.64 -23.79 4.49
C LEU A 3 27.37 -22.28 4.46
N CYS A 4 27.81 -21.58 3.41
CA CYS A 4 27.57 -20.14 3.28
C CYS A 4 26.08 -19.76 3.18
N LEU A 5 25.20 -20.67 2.74
CA LEU A 5 23.76 -20.41 2.65
C LEU A 5 23.01 -20.70 3.95
N GLN A 6 23.72 -21.14 5.01
CA GLN A 6 23.16 -21.23 6.36
C GLN A 6 23.29 -19.92 7.15
N ILE A 7 24.03 -18.95 6.61
CA ILE A 7 24.24 -17.65 7.23
C ILE A 7 23.11 -16.71 6.81
N THR A 8 22.28 -16.31 7.76
CA THR A 8 21.09 -15.50 7.50
C THR A 8 21.44 -14.15 6.88
N GLU A 9 22.56 -13.51 7.26
CA GLU A 9 22.94 -12.22 6.66
C GLU A 9 23.23 -12.33 5.16
N ILE A 10 23.81 -13.44 4.71
CA ILE A 10 24.08 -13.68 3.28
C ILE A 10 22.75 -13.79 2.54
N LEU A 11 21.79 -14.52 3.10
CA LEU A 11 20.44 -14.60 2.54
C LEU A 11 19.78 -13.22 2.50
N THR A 12 19.82 -12.45 3.58
CA THR A 12 19.28 -11.09 3.60
C THR A 12 19.91 -10.20 2.53
N LYS A 13 21.22 -10.32 2.28
CA LYS A 13 21.91 -9.59 1.20
C LYS A 13 21.48 -10.05 -0.20
N ILE A 14 21.25 -11.35 -0.40
CA ILE A 14 20.73 -11.89 -1.66
C ILE A 14 19.32 -11.37 -1.94
N PHE A 15 18.48 -11.23 -0.89
CA PHE A 15 17.10 -10.76 -1.02
C PHE A 15 16.94 -9.23 -0.98
N SER A 16 17.98 -8.49 -0.61
CA SER A 16 17.99 -7.03 -0.51
C SER A 16 17.73 -6.24 -1.81
N PRO A 17 18.18 -6.68 -3.01
CA PRO A 17 18.05 -5.88 -4.22
C PRO A 17 16.71 -6.06 -4.94
N TYR A 18 15.80 -6.89 -4.43
CA TYR A 18 14.47 -7.06 -5.02
C TYR A 18 13.56 -5.90 -4.59
N ASP A 19 12.88 -5.32 -5.59
CA ASP A 19 11.98 -4.17 -5.42
C ASP A 19 10.50 -4.58 -5.54
N ASP A 20 9.60 -3.60 -5.37
CA ASP A 20 8.14 -3.75 -5.54
C ASP A 20 7.73 -3.76 -7.03
N ASP A 21 8.44 -4.54 -7.84
CA ASP A 21 8.11 -4.81 -9.23
C ASP A 21 7.66 -6.27 -9.41
N LYS A 22 6.86 -6.48 -10.46
CA LYS A 22 6.20 -7.77 -10.71
C LYS A 22 7.20 -8.92 -10.90
N GLU A 23 8.34 -8.68 -11.52
CA GLU A 23 9.34 -9.73 -11.79
C GLU A 23 10.15 -10.05 -10.53
N SER A 24 10.46 -9.05 -9.71
CA SER A 24 11.08 -9.24 -8.38
C SER A 24 10.18 -10.07 -7.47
N ILE A 25 8.91 -9.73 -7.34
CA ILE A 25 7.94 -10.47 -6.51
C ILE A 25 7.82 -11.93 -7.00
N LYS A 26 7.71 -12.13 -8.32
CA LYS A 26 7.64 -13.47 -8.91
C LYS A 26 8.91 -14.28 -8.64
N THR A 27 10.08 -13.66 -8.74
CA THR A 27 11.36 -14.29 -8.45
C THR A 27 11.47 -14.68 -6.97
N LEU A 28 11.10 -13.78 -6.06
CA LEU A 28 11.06 -14.04 -4.62
C LEU A 28 10.11 -15.20 -4.29
N TYR A 29 8.95 -15.26 -4.94
CA TYR A 29 8.01 -16.37 -4.80
C TYR A 29 8.63 -17.70 -5.22
N PHE A 30 9.30 -17.76 -6.37
CA PHE A 30 10.01 -18.98 -6.77
C PHE A 30 11.12 -19.34 -5.79
N LEU A 31 11.90 -18.36 -5.31
CA LEU A 31 12.95 -18.62 -4.32
C LEU A 31 12.41 -19.21 -3.02
N ALA A 32 11.23 -18.76 -2.56
CA ALA A 32 10.56 -19.32 -1.40
C ALA A 32 10.13 -20.79 -1.60
N LEU A 33 9.90 -21.21 -2.85
CA LEU A 33 9.49 -22.58 -3.20
C LEU A 33 10.67 -23.52 -3.49
N VAL A 34 11.84 -23.00 -3.84
CA VAL A 34 13.01 -23.82 -4.23
C VAL A 34 13.51 -24.69 -3.07
N CYS A 35 13.62 -24.15 -1.85
CA CYS A 35 14.14 -24.91 -0.72
C CYS A 35 13.70 -24.34 0.64
N LYS A 36 13.73 -25.19 1.67
CA LYS A 36 13.34 -24.83 3.05
C LYS A 36 14.16 -23.67 3.64
N ILE A 37 15.44 -23.57 3.29
CA ILE A 37 16.33 -22.51 3.80
C ILE A 37 15.94 -21.14 3.24
N PHE A 38 15.51 -21.08 1.98
CA PHE A 38 15.10 -19.82 1.35
C PHE A 38 13.65 -19.46 1.67
N HIS A 39 12.87 -20.42 2.17
CA HIS A 39 11.45 -20.24 2.43
C HIS A 39 11.17 -19.05 3.34
N GLU A 40 11.81 -19.01 4.51
CA GLU A 40 11.54 -17.96 5.51
C GLU A 40 12.08 -16.59 5.07
N PRO A 41 13.35 -16.43 4.62
CA PRO A 41 13.85 -15.14 4.19
C PRO A 41 13.17 -14.57 2.93
N ALA A 42 12.80 -15.43 1.97
CA ALA A 42 12.08 -14.99 0.77
C ALA A 42 10.63 -14.64 1.10
N ARG A 43 9.98 -15.36 2.03
CA ARG A 43 8.64 -15.02 2.53
C ARG A 43 8.64 -13.68 3.27
N ASP A 44 9.64 -13.42 4.10
CA ASP A 44 9.79 -12.13 4.78
C ASP A 44 10.02 -10.98 3.79
N ALA A 45 10.76 -11.23 2.71
CA ALA A 45 10.92 -10.26 1.63
C ALA A 45 9.59 -10.01 0.89
N LEU A 46 8.85 -11.07 0.53
CA LEU A 46 7.53 -10.96 -0.10
C LEU A 46 6.54 -10.16 0.76
N TRP A 47 6.60 -10.35 2.08
CA TRP A 47 5.74 -9.67 3.02
C TRP A 47 5.87 -8.15 2.98
N ARG A 48 7.03 -7.61 2.59
CA ARG A 48 7.24 -6.17 2.45
C ARG A 48 6.40 -5.55 1.32
N PHE A 49 6.00 -6.35 0.35
CA PHE A 49 5.29 -5.90 -0.85
C PHE A 49 3.78 -6.19 -0.81
N GLN A 50 3.28 -6.82 0.26
CA GLN A 50 1.86 -7.14 0.36
C GLN A 50 1.04 -5.87 0.64
N ARG A 51 0.50 -5.27 -0.42
CA ARG A 51 -0.28 -4.01 -0.33
C ARG A 51 -1.70 -4.19 0.22
N SER A 52 -2.27 -5.39 0.13
CA SER A 52 -3.67 -5.60 0.50
C SER A 52 -3.95 -7.03 0.94
N PHE A 53 -4.71 -7.18 2.03
CA PHE A 53 -5.23 -8.47 2.48
C PHE A 53 -6.62 -8.78 1.97
N VAL A 54 -7.23 -7.88 1.21
CA VAL A 54 -8.63 -8.00 0.80
C VAL A 54 -8.89 -9.34 0.13
N THR A 55 -7.99 -9.80 -0.76
CA THR A 55 -8.14 -11.10 -1.41
C THR A 55 -8.10 -12.27 -0.44
N LEU A 56 -7.26 -12.23 0.61
CA LEU A 56 -7.24 -13.28 1.63
C LEU A 56 -8.49 -13.24 2.50
N VAL A 57 -8.94 -12.04 2.88
CA VAL A 57 -10.17 -11.83 3.66
C VAL A 57 -11.39 -12.34 2.88
N LYS A 58 -11.45 -12.09 1.56
CA LYS A 58 -12.53 -12.59 0.69
C LYS A 58 -12.54 -14.11 0.50
N MET A 59 -11.48 -14.83 0.92
CA MET A 59 -11.49 -16.30 0.93
C MET A 59 -12.08 -16.90 2.22
N PHE A 60 -12.35 -16.09 3.24
CA PHE A 60 -13.06 -16.57 4.41
C PHE A 60 -14.56 -16.75 4.09
N PRO A 61 -15.27 -17.60 4.85
CA PRO A 61 -16.73 -17.72 4.76
C PRO A 61 -17.42 -16.35 4.90
N GLU A 62 -18.53 -16.14 4.18
CA GLU A 62 -19.22 -14.83 4.13
C GLU A 62 -19.74 -14.35 5.49
N ASP A 63 -19.91 -15.26 6.45
CA ASP A 63 -20.38 -14.96 7.81
C ASP A 63 -19.31 -14.35 8.73
N VAL A 64 -18.03 -14.41 8.35
CA VAL A 64 -16.91 -13.88 9.17
C VAL A 64 -16.36 -12.54 8.68
N TRP A 65 -16.85 -11.98 7.58
CA TRP A 65 -16.44 -10.66 7.11
C TRP A 65 -17.58 -9.86 6.49
N VAL A 66 -17.50 -8.54 6.60
CA VAL A 66 -18.46 -7.60 6.00
C VAL A 66 -17.66 -6.52 5.29
N GLU A 67 -17.92 -6.33 4.00
CA GLU A 67 -17.34 -5.22 3.23
C GLU A 67 -18.06 -3.93 3.63
N ARG A 68 -17.34 -2.99 4.23
CA ARG A 68 -17.84 -1.63 4.49
C ARG A 68 -17.23 -0.70 3.47
N GLU A 69 -18.07 0.08 2.79
CA GLU A 69 -17.61 1.24 2.06
C GLU A 69 -17.29 2.34 3.07
N ASP A 70 -16.01 2.56 3.37
CA ASP A 70 -15.60 3.76 4.07
C ASP A 70 -15.83 4.95 3.12
N PRO A 71 -16.54 6.03 3.55
CA PRO A 71 -16.61 7.24 2.75
C PRO A 71 -15.19 7.74 2.55
N VAL A 72 -14.80 7.93 1.28
CA VAL A 72 -13.47 8.39 0.87
C VAL A 72 -13.13 9.68 1.62
N VAL A 73 -12.39 9.58 2.72
CA VAL A 73 -11.73 10.73 3.33
C VAL A 73 -10.47 10.93 2.49
N GLU A 74 -10.52 11.89 1.57
CA GLU A 74 -9.34 12.38 0.84
C GLU A 74 -8.30 12.89 1.83
N LEU A 75 -7.43 11.99 2.31
CA LEU A 75 -6.28 12.26 3.16
C LEU A 75 -5.13 12.88 2.33
N LEU A 76 -5.42 13.93 1.56
CA LEU A 76 -4.43 14.70 0.79
C LEU A 76 -4.05 16.05 1.41
N SER A 77 -4.41 16.33 2.67
CA SER A 77 -4.18 17.68 3.25
C SER A 77 -3.34 17.77 4.54
N LEU A 78 -2.51 16.76 4.87
CA LEU A 78 -1.52 16.90 5.96
C LEU A 78 -0.12 17.39 5.50
N VAL A 79 -0.03 18.09 4.37
CA VAL A 79 1.15 18.93 4.07
C VAL A 79 0.89 20.35 4.59
N PRO A 80 1.73 20.90 5.49
CA PRO A 80 1.57 22.27 5.96
C PRO A 80 2.10 23.21 4.88
N VAL A 81 1.25 23.65 3.96
CA VAL A 81 1.59 24.71 3.00
C VAL A 81 1.11 26.05 3.54
N LYS A 82 2.07 26.96 3.64
CA LYS A 82 2.03 28.26 4.30
C LYS A 82 0.81 29.11 3.92
N SER A 83 0.21 29.66 4.97
CA SER A 83 -0.41 30.98 5.05
C SER A 83 0.01 31.94 3.93
N THR A 84 -0.97 32.36 3.11
CA THR A 84 -1.23 33.78 2.87
C THR A 84 -2.73 34.02 2.83
N ALA A 85 -3.19 34.74 3.85
CA ALA A 85 -4.51 35.32 3.93
C ALA A 85 -4.82 36.18 2.69
N SER A 86 -6.06 36.10 2.22
CA SER A 86 -6.88 37.27 1.92
C SER A 86 -8.35 36.85 1.90
N LEU A 87 -9.01 37.18 3.01
CA LEU A 87 -10.45 37.14 3.22
C LEU A 87 -11.12 38.31 2.49
N THR A 88 -12.29 38.06 1.91
CA THR A 88 -13.55 38.84 2.10
C THR A 88 -14.63 38.10 1.30
N ARG A 89 -15.58 37.36 1.88
CA ARG A 89 -16.62 37.62 2.89
C ARG A 89 -17.85 38.40 2.34
N VAL A 90 -18.92 37.61 2.16
CA VAL A 90 -20.37 37.86 2.42
C VAL A 90 -21.19 38.69 1.41
N SER A 91 -22.13 37.95 0.82
CA SER A 91 -23.59 38.17 0.65
C SER A 91 -24.13 39.60 0.57
N ASN A 92 -24.98 39.85 -0.44
CA ASN A 92 -26.44 39.93 -0.25
C ASN A 92 -27.17 40.21 -1.59
N GLU A 93 -28.13 39.33 -1.89
CA GLU A 93 -29.54 39.64 -2.17
C GLU A 93 -29.95 40.98 -2.85
N THR A 94 -30.71 40.82 -3.96
CA THR A 94 -32.03 41.46 -4.21
C THR A 94 -32.13 42.66 -5.19
N VAL A 95 -32.68 42.33 -6.37
CA VAL A 95 -33.72 43.04 -7.17
C VAL A 95 -33.38 44.38 -7.87
N ARG A 96 -33.48 44.36 -9.21
CA ARG A 96 -34.30 45.24 -10.09
C ARG A 96 -34.08 44.80 -11.56
N GLN A 97 -35.12 44.35 -12.28
CA GLN A 97 -35.88 45.12 -13.31
C GLN A 97 -34.94 45.90 -14.26
N SER A 98 -34.98 45.78 -15.59
CA SER A 98 -36.15 45.84 -16.49
C SER A 98 -35.72 45.63 -17.97
N HIS A 99 -36.69 45.24 -18.80
CA HIS A 99 -36.72 45.23 -20.28
C HIS A 99 -35.77 46.20 -21.02
N MET A 100 -35.11 45.72 -22.08
CA MET A 100 -35.55 45.84 -23.49
C MET A 100 -34.79 44.86 -24.38
#